data_AF-A0A011SIS0-F1
#
_entry.id   AF-A0A011SIS0-F1
#
_cell.length_a   1.000
_cell.length_b   1.000
_cell.length_c   1.000
_cell.angle_alpha   90.00
_cell.angle_beta   90.00
_cell.angle_gamma   90.00
#
_symmetry.space_group_name_H-M   'P 1'
#
loop_
_entity.id
_entity.type
_entity.pdbx_description
1 polymer ?
#
loop_
_entity_poly.entity_id
_entity_poly.type
_entity_poly.pdbx_seq_one_letter_code
_entity_poly.pdbx_strand_id
1 'polypeptide(L)' 'MKQVGLTLLLMGSIIYGAVLIAATVYAQILIGADGIGWNSIYGVYGTAYREVGLLPSFLAAGLCAAGAAIVYTSWKKE' A
#
# COMPACT_ATOMS: atom_id res chain seq x y z
N MET A 1 1.31 -6.78 -24.39
CA MET A 1 1.49 -5.77 -23.32
C MET A 1 0.36 -5.74 -22.28
N LYS A 2 -0.88 -6.13 -22.64
CA LYS A 2 -2.01 -6.21 -21.68
C LYS A 2 -1.74 -7.05 -20.42
N GLN A 3 -1.18 -8.26 -20.60
CA GLN A 3 -0.86 -9.15 -19.46
C GLN A 3 0.14 -8.50 -18.50
N VAL A 4 1.18 -7.82 -19.00
CA VAL A 4 2.16 -7.10 -18.18
C VAL A 4 1.50 -5.99 -17.35
N GLY A 5 0.62 -5.19 -17.96
CA GLY A 5 -0.10 -4.15 -17.23
C GLY A 5 -1.02 -4.69 -16.14
N LEU A 6 -1.72 -5.81 -16.41
CA LEU A 6 -2.54 -6.52 -15.43
C LEU A 6 -1.70 -7.09 -14.28
N THR A 7 -0.53 -7.68 -14.57
CA THR A 7 0.39 -8.19 -13.54
C THR A 7 0.87 -7.06 -12.63
N LEU A 8 1.21 -5.89 -13.18
CA LEU A 8 1.61 -4.72 -12.39
C LEU A 8 0.48 -4.21 -11.48
N LEU A 9 -0.75 -4.14 -12.00
CA LEU A 9 -1.93 -3.79 -11.20
C LEU A 9 -2.17 -4.79 -10.05
N LEU A 10 -2.04 -6.07 -10.34
CA LEU A 10 -2.21 -7.13 -9.35
C LEU A 10 -1.13 -7.04 -8.26
N MET A 11 0.14 -6.87 -8.65
CA MET A 11 1.25 -6.71 -7.71
C MET A 11 1.08 -5.46 -6.85
N GLY A 12 0.71 -4.31 -7.43
CA GLY A 12 0.43 -3.10 -6.67
C GLY A 12 -0.70 -3.29 -5.65
N SER A 13 -1.78 -3.96 -6.05
CA SER A 13 -2.91 -4.27 -5.17
C SER A 13 -2.51 -5.19 -4.01
N ILE A 14 -1.69 -6.21 -4.28
CA ILE A 14 -1.16 -7.12 -3.25
C ILE A 14 -0.27 -6.37 -2.27
N ILE A 15 0.66 -5.53 -2.76
CA ILE A 15 1.56 -4.75 -1.90
C ILE A 15 0.76 -3.79 -1.01
N TYR A 16 -0.23 -3.09 -1.58
CA TYR A 16 -1.08 -2.20 -0.79
C TYR A 16 -1.91 -2.96 0.25
N GLY A 17 -2.47 -4.11 -0.11
CA GLY A 17 -3.17 -4.98 0.85
C GLY A 17 -2.27 -5.45 1.99
N ALA A 18 -1.04 -5.85 1.67
CA ALA A 18 -0.04 -6.25 2.66
C ALA A 18 0.32 -5.09 3.62
N VAL A 19 0.41 -3.86 3.10
CA VAL A 19 0.62 -2.67 3.93
C VAL A 19 -0.51 -2.49 4.94
N LEU A 20 -1.76 -2.59 4.51
CA LEU A 20 -2.91 -2.39 5.41
C LEU A 20 -2.93 -3.44 6.52
N ILE A 21 -2.59 -4.69 6.20
CA ILE A 21 -2.46 -5.77 7.18
C ILE A 21 -1.31 -5.45 8.16
N ALA A 22 -0.13 -5.09 7.64
CA ALA A 22 1.02 -4.76 8.47
C ALA A 22 0.75 -3.58 9.41
N ALA A 23 0.12 -2.51 8.92
CA ALA A 23 -0.28 -1.37 9.73
C ALA A 23 -1.27 -1.75 10.84
N THR A 24 -2.18 -2.69 10.56
CA THR A 24 -3.13 -3.20 11.56
C THR A 24 -2.42 -3.98 12.67
N VAL A 25 -1.49 -4.87 12.32
CA VAL A 25 -0.70 -5.62 13.29
C VAL A 25 0.18 -4.68 14.12
N TYR A 26 0.84 -3.72 13.46
CA TYR A 26 1.71 -2.77 14.13
C TYR A 26 0.94 -1.83 15.07
N ALA A 27 -0.29 -1.44 14.70
CA ALA A 27 -1.17 -0.68 15.59
C ALA A 27 -1.48 -1.41 16.91
N GLN A 28 -1.57 -2.74 16.91
CA GLN A 28 -1.76 -3.51 18.15
C GLN A 28 -0.54 -3.43 19.07
N ILE A 29 0.66 -3.40 18.49
CA ILE A 29 1.91 -3.24 19.23
C ILE A 29 1.97 -1.85 19.90
N LEU A 30 1.49 -0.81 19.20
CA LEU A 30 1.47 0.56 19.73
C LEU A 30 0.52 0.74 20.93
N ILE A 31 -0.59 -0.01 20.98
CA ILE A 31 -1.58 0.05 22.07
C ILE A 31 -1.19 -0.88 23.24
N GLY A 32 -0.29 -1.84 23.02
CA GLY A 32 0.11 -2.83 24.01
C GLY A 32 0.59 -2.22 25.33
N ALA A 33 0.56 -3.01 26.41
CA ALA A 33 0.94 -2.55 27.75
C ALA A 33 2.38 -1.99 27.83
N ASP A 34 3.28 -2.46 26.96
CA ASP A 34 4.65 -1.98 26.78
C ASP A 34 4.83 -1.16 25.48
N GLY A 35 3.74 -0.65 24.91
CA GLY A 35 3.72 0.04 23.62
C GLY A 35 4.52 1.36 23.65
N ILE A 36 5.18 1.66 22.54
CA ILE A 36 5.99 2.89 22.33
C ILE A 36 5.12 4.17 22.37
N GLY A 37 3.80 4.00 22.42
CA GLY A 37 2.81 5.07 22.29
C GLY A 37 2.57 5.43 20.83
N TRP A 38 1.51 6.19 20.58
CA TRP A 38 1.17 6.68 19.25
C TRP A 38 1.04 8.20 19.27
N ASN A 39 1.20 8.81 18.10
CA ASN A 39 0.99 10.24 17.96
C ASN A 39 -0.52 10.53 17.95
N SER A 40 -0.99 11.39 18.85
CA SER A 40 -2.43 11.72 18.98
C SER A 40 -3.02 12.37 17.72
N ILE A 41 -2.20 13.05 16.92
CA ILE A 41 -2.64 13.72 15.68
C ILE A 41 -3.01 12.70 14.61
N TYR A 42 -2.25 11.61 14.50
CA TYR A 42 -2.45 10.58 13.49
C TYR A 42 -3.29 9.40 13.99
N GLY A 43 -3.55 9.35 15.30
CA GLY A 43 -4.16 8.19 15.95
C GLY A 43 -3.27 6.94 15.89
N VAL A 44 -3.75 5.83 16.45
CA VAL A 44 -2.98 4.59 16.49
C VAL A 44 -2.70 4.07 15.09
N TYR A 45 -3.76 3.87 14.30
CA TYR A 45 -3.63 3.30 12.96
C TYR A 45 -2.84 4.20 12.01
N GLY A 46 -3.05 5.52 12.07
CA GLY A 46 -2.31 6.46 11.22
C GLY A 46 -0.83 6.53 11.58
N THR A 47 -0.49 6.45 12.87
CA THR A 47 0.92 6.34 13.30
C THR A 47 1.53 5.05 12.78
N ALA A 48 0.82 3.93 12.93
CA ALA A 48 1.28 2.63 12.44
C ALA A 48 1.47 2.61 10.91
N TYR A 49 0.48 3.07 10.16
CA TYR A 49 0.54 3.17 8.71
C TYR A 49 1.68 4.09 8.23
N ARG A 50 1.95 5.18 8.97
CA ARG A 50 3.07 6.07 8.65
C ARG A 50 4.43 5.40 8.83
N GLU A 51 4.59 4.58 9.85
CA GLU A 51 5.86 3.92 10.17
C GLU A 51 6.13 2.71 9.28
N VAL A 52 5.13 1.86 9.03
CA VAL A 52 5.35 0.62 8.25
C VAL A 52 4.83 0.69 6.81
N GLY A 53 3.89 1.60 6.52
CA GLY A 53 3.09 1.57 5.30
C GLY A 53 3.43 2.61 4.25
N LEU A 54 4.12 3.69 4.61
CA LEU A 54 4.29 4.85 3.74
C LEU A 54 5.12 4.55 2.49
N LEU A 55 6.32 3.98 2.66
CA LEU A 55 7.21 3.64 1.55
C LEU A 55 6.65 2.53 0.63
N PRO A 56 6.13 1.39 1.16
CA PRO A 56 5.58 0.36 0.29
C PRO A 56 4.27 0.80 -0.39
N SER A 57 3.49 1.71 0.22
CA SER A 57 2.29 2.28 -0.44
C SER A 57 2.65 3.16 -1.63
N PHE A 58 3.72 3.94 -1.56
CA PHE A 58 4.21 4.68 -2.73
C PHE A 58 4.62 3.76 -3.87
N LEU A 59 5.29 2.64 -3.56
CA LEU A 59 5.63 1.62 -4.56
C LEU A 59 4.38 0.99 -5.17
N ALA A 60 3.39 0.63 -4.34
CA ALA A 60 2.12 0.10 -4.80
C ALA A 60 1.39 1.08 -5.73
N ALA A 61 1.33 2.36 -5.35
CA ALA A 61 0.72 3.41 -6.17
C ALA A 61 1.44 3.57 -7.51
N GLY A 62 2.78 3.56 -7.52
CA GLY A 62 3.57 3.62 -8.75
C GLY A 62 3.33 2.42 -9.68
N LEU A 63 3.28 1.20 -9.12
CA LEU A 63 2.96 -0.02 -9.87
C LEU A 63 1.55 0.02 -10.45
N CYS A 64 0.57 0.46 -9.67
CA CYS A 64 -0.80 0.59 -10.14
C CYS A 64 -0.93 1.65 -11.24
N ALA A 65 -0.28 2.81 -11.09
CA ALA A 65 -0.29 3.86 -12.10
C ALA A 65 0.36 3.39 -13.42
N ALA A 66 1.53 2.74 -13.33
CA ALA A 66 2.21 2.17 -14.50
C ALA A 66 1.38 1.06 -15.17
N GLY A 67 0.82 0.15 -14.38
CA GLY A 67 -0.05 -0.92 -14.86
C GLY A 67 -1.29 -0.39 -15.57
N ALA A 68 -1.97 0.60 -14.98
CA ALA A 68 -3.14 1.26 -15.56
C ALA A 68 -2.79 1.97 -16.89
N ALA A 69 -1.66 2.69 -16.94
CA ALA A 69 -1.20 3.35 -18.15
C ALA A 69 -0.93 2.36 -19.30
N ILE A 70 -0.29 1.22 -18.99
CA ILE A 70 -0.01 0.16 -19.98
C ILE A 70 -1.31 -0.49 -20.46
N VAL A 71 -2.26 -0.77 -19.57
CA VAL A 71 -3.57 -1.34 -19.94
C VAL A 71 -4.34 -0.36 -20.82
N TYR A 72 -4.43 0.89 -20.42
CA TYR A 72 -5.14 1.95 -21.16
C TYR A 72 -4.56 2.14 -22.58
N THR A 73 -3.24 2.26 -22.69
CA THR A 73 -2.59 2.41 -23.99
C THR A 73 -2.69 1.15 -24.85
N SER A 74 -2.78 -0.04 -24.25
CA SER A 74 -3.00 -1.29 -24.96
C SER A 74 -4.44 -1.43 -25.47
N TRP A 75 -5.43 -0.85 -24.79
CA TRP A 75 -6.82 -0.80 -25.25
C TRP A 75 -7.02 0.21 -26.37
N LYS A 76 -6.39 1.39 -26.28
CA LYS A 76 -6.50 2.44 -27.31
C LYS A 76 -5.88 2.06 -28.66
N LYS A 77 -4.98 1.07 -28.68
CA LYS A 77 -4.26 0.62 -29.88
C LYS A 77 -4.95 -0.53 -30.62
N GLU A 78 -6.04 -1.07 -30.06
CA GLU A 78 -6.96 -1.96 -30.77
C GLU A 78 -8.09 -1.16 -31.42
#